data_AF-A0AAW7B113-F1
#
_entry.id   AF-A0AAW7B113-F1
#
_cell.length_a   1.000
_cell.length_b   1.000
_cell.length_c   1.000
_cell.angle_alpha   90.00
_cell.angle_beta   90.00
_cell.angle_gamma   90.00
#
_symmetry.space_group_name_H-M   'P 1'
#
loop_
_entity.id
_entity.type
_entity.pdbx_description
1 polymer ?
#
loop_
_entity_poly.entity_id
_entity_poly.type
_entity_poly.pdbx_seq_one_letter_code
_entity_poly.pdbx_strand_id
1 'polypeptide(L)'
;MVTDKRGFSVHPAAATLFVGIVLIVVVYSVMERTGLIGRIGHAGMILPLLAIFGILAGAYRGFWWFRARSARFKMQSPLYLRTLMENCLSRTCGALEKRLNTPEASSVTVFNALLLDKLMFIHDTDCMRFSDVRRQIEDSGLRGTSGLSLAAFLTSGSDYEKQELPEEIRQVVDMADRGWKDFLPLLDNLKAAHREMCTHAGDILDLLPPDPKKVEQLRSRYRYRPPSVERARRMMFALETLTYIRAIRHKNVNPMDQRRYDAVAASLIPGLADRLAAYKNAWQAIVDLYERPRPGK
;
A
#
# COMPACT_ATOMS: atom_id res chain seq x y z
N MET A 1 7.72 -7.32 -30.94
CA MET A 1 7.00 -7.30 -32.24
C MET A 1 6.95 -8.75 -32.72
N VAL A 2 5.84 -9.39 -33.07
CA VAL A 2 4.50 -8.96 -33.48
C VAL A 2 3.44 -9.61 -32.58
N THR A 3 2.39 -8.83 -32.36
CA THR A 3 1.16 -9.06 -31.61
C THR A 3 0.41 -10.35 -31.97
N ASP A 4 -0.22 -10.96 -30.97
CA ASP A 4 -1.60 -11.42 -31.17
C ASP A 4 -2.57 -10.52 -30.40
N LYS A 5 -3.40 -9.83 -31.18
CA LYS A 5 -4.45 -8.89 -30.77
C LYS A 5 -5.72 -9.70 -30.52
N ARG A 6 -5.79 -10.39 -29.39
CA ARG A 6 -7.01 -10.86 -28.71
C ARG A 6 -6.57 -11.61 -27.45
N GLY A 7 -6.01 -10.89 -26.49
CA GLY A 7 -5.97 -11.39 -25.13
C GLY A 7 -7.42 -11.51 -24.66
N PHE A 8 -7.99 -12.72 -24.71
CA PHE A 8 -9.20 -13.02 -23.97
C PHE A 8 -8.89 -12.74 -22.50
N SER A 9 -9.19 -11.53 -22.04
CA SER A 9 -9.45 -11.31 -20.63
C SER A 9 -10.68 -12.13 -20.34
N VAL A 10 -10.49 -13.39 -19.98
CA VAL A 10 -11.57 -14.19 -19.44
C VAL A 10 -11.93 -13.50 -18.14
N HIS A 11 -12.96 -12.64 -18.22
CA HIS A 11 -13.47 -11.94 -17.06
C HIS A 11 -13.72 -13.04 -16.03
N PRO A 12 -13.15 -12.98 -14.81
CA PRO A 12 -13.26 -14.08 -13.86
C PRO A 12 -14.72 -14.46 -13.61
N ALA A 13 -15.62 -13.48 -13.66
CA ALA A 13 -17.07 -13.66 -13.64
C ALA A 13 -17.63 -14.46 -14.84
N ALA A 14 -17.12 -14.22 -16.06
CA ALA A 14 -17.53 -14.93 -17.27
C ALA A 14 -17.01 -16.38 -17.29
N ALA A 15 -15.78 -16.63 -16.79
CA ALA A 15 -15.27 -17.99 -16.58
C ALA A 15 -16.12 -18.77 -15.58
N THR A 16 -16.46 -18.16 -14.44
CA THR A 16 -17.30 -18.82 -13.43
C THR A 16 -18.73 -19.07 -13.92
N LEU A 17 -19.29 -18.16 -14.71
CA LEU A 17 -20.60 -18.35 -15.36
C LEU A 17 -20.57 -19.49 -16.36
N PHE A 18 -19.56 -19.54 -17.23
CA PHE A 18 -19.44 -20.59 -18.23
C PHE A 18 -19.27 -21.98 -17.59
N VAL A 19 -18.41 -22.09 -16.58
CA VAL A 19 -18.23 -23.35 -15.82
C VAL A 19 -19.52 -23.74 -15.10
N GLY A 20 -20.23 -22.78 -14.50
CA GLY A 20 -21.52 -23.03 -13.86
C GLY A 20 -22.57 -23.58 -14.83
N ILE A 21 -22.67 -22.99 -16.03
CA ILE A 21 -23.62 -23.43 -17.08
C ILE A 21 -23.27 -24.84 -17.57
N VAL A 22 -22.00 -25.12 -17.84
CA VAL A 22 -21.55 -26.46 -18.26
C VAL A 22 -21.87 -27.50 -17.18
N LEU A 23 -21.68 -27.16 -15.90
CA LEU A 23 -21.98 -28.06 -14.79
C LEU A 23 -23.48 -28.38 -14.71
N ILE A 24 -24.34 -27.37 -14.89
CA ILE A 24 -25.81 -27.55 -14.93
C ILE A 24 -26.20 -28.52 -16.04
N VAL A 25 -25.68 -28.31 -17.26
CA VAL A 25 -25.98 -29.15 -18.44
C VAL A 25 -25.54 -30.59 -18.20
N VAL A 26 -24.31 -30.81 -17.71
CA VAL A 26 -23.79 -32.17 -17.49
C VAL A 26 -24.58 -32.90 -16.41
N VAL A 27 -24.90 -32.25 -15.29
CA VAL A 27 -25.67 -32.87 -14.19
C VAL A 27 -27.08 -33.23 -14.65
N TYR A 28 -27.76 -32.34 -15.36
CA TYR A 28 -29.09 -32.62 -15.90
C TYR A 28 -29.08 -33.74 -16.95
N SER A 29 -28.12 -33.75 -17.89
CA SER A 29 -28.00 -34.82 -18.88
C SER A 29 -27.70 -36.20 -18.27
N VAL A 30 -26.93 -36.26 -17.18
CA VAL A 30 -26.65 -37.52 -16.47
C VAL A 30 -27.89 -37.99 -15.68
N MET A 31 -28.62 -37.08 -15.04
CA MET A 31 -29.85 -37.40 -14.32
C MET A 31 -31.00 -37.84 -15.24
N GLU A 32 -31.05 -37.29 -16.44
CA GLU A 32 -32.01 -37.68 -17.48
C GLU A 32 -31.69 -39.08 -18.04
N ARG A 33 -30.41 -39.37 -18.37
CA ARG A 33 -29.97 -40.70 -18.83
C ARG A 33 -30.19 -41.83 -17.82
N THR A 34 -30.20 -41.51 -16.54
CA THR A 34 -30.36 -42.49 -15.45
C THR A 34 -31.81 -42.67 -15.01
N GLY A 35 -32.76 -41.91 -15.58
CA GLY A 35 -34.20 -42.00 -15.27
C GLY A 35 -34.56 -41.56 -13.84
N LEU A 36 -33.63 -40.95 -13.11
CA LEU A 36 -33.77 -40.54 -11.72
C LEU A 36 -34.81 -39.43 -11.52
N ILE A 37 -35.01 -38.58 -12.53
CA ILE A 37 -35.99 -37.47 -12.52
C ILE A 37 -37.43 -38.01 -12.53
N GLY A 38 -37.70 -39.11 -13.23
CA GLY A 38 -39.04 -39.71 -13.34
C GLY A 38 -39.49 -40.49 -12.10
N ARG A 39 -38.56 -40.98 -11.27
CA ARG A 39 -38.87 -41.81 -10.09
C ARG A 39 -39.18 -41.02 -8.81
N ILE A 40 -38.82 -39.74 -8.74
CA ILE A 40 -38.78 -38.97 -7.48
C ILE A 40 -39.86 -37.87 -7.40
N GLY A 41 -40.68 -37.68 -8.45
CA GLY A 41 -41.76 -36.69 -8.45
C GLY A 41 -41.26 -35.25 -8.24
N HIS A 42 -42.08 -34.37 -7.67
CA HIS A 42 -41.76 -32.93 -7.49
C HIS A 42 -40.48 -32.64 -6.67
N ALA A 43 -39.93 -33.61 -5.93
CA ALA A 43 -38.63 -33.48 -5.26
C ALA A 43 -37.41 -33.63 -6.22
N GLY A 44 -37.64 -34.01 -7.48
CA GLY A 44 -36.61 -34.22 -8.49
C GLY A 44 -35.86 -32.97 -8.95
N MET A 45 -36.38 -31.76 -8.70
CA MET A 45 -35.69 -30.49 -9.00
C MET A 45 -34.66 -30.09 -7.95
N ILE A 46 -34.79 -30.56 -6.70
CA ILE A 46 -33.88 -30.19 -5.61
C ILE A 46 -32.58 -31.00 -5.69
N LEU A 47 -32.67 -32.24 -6.18
CA LEU A 47 -31.53 -33.15 -6.30
C LEU A 47 -30.38 -32.65 -7.21
N PRO A 48 -30.63 -32.10 -8.43
CA PRO A 48 -29.57 -31.54 -9.26
C PRO A 48 -28.95 -30.29 -8.62
N LEU A 49 -29.75 -29.45 -7.93
CA LEU A 49 -29.23 -28.28 -7.22
C LEU A 49 -28.29 -28.69 -6.08
N LEU A 50 -28.65 -29.72 -5.30
CA LEU A 50 -27.78 -30.27 -4.26
C LEU A 50 -26.51 -30.91 -4.82
N ALA A 51 -26.59 -31.58 -5.97
CA ALA A 51 -25.43 -32.14 -6.65
C ALA A 51 -24.46 -31.04 -7.14
N ILE A 52 -24.99 -29.98 -7.76
CA ILE A 52 -24.21 -28.82 -8.19
C ILE A 52 -23.55 -28.14 -6.97
N PHE A 53 -24.31 -27.93 -5.89
CA PHE A 53 -23.78 -27.33 -4.67
C PHE A 53 -22.69 -28.20 -4.02
N GLY A 54 -22.86 -29.53 -4.03
CA GLY A 54 -21.87 -30.48 -3.55
C GLY A 54 -20.58 -30.46 -4.39
N ILE A 55 -20.69 -30.38 -5.72
CA ILE A 55 -19.53 -30.27 -6.62
C ILE A 55 -18.83 -28.93 -6.44
N LEU A 56 -19.56 -27.82 -6.33
CA LEU A 56 -18.99 -26.49 -6.05
C LEU A 56 -18.29 -26.45 -4.70
N ALA A 57 -18.91 -26.99 -3.64
CA ALA A 57 -18.31 -27.09 -2.32
C ALA A 57 -17.08 -28.00 -2.34
N GLY A 58 -17.12 -29.12 -3.07
CA GLY A 58 -16.00 -30.04 -3.26
C GLY A 58 -14.85 -29.41 -4.04
N ALA A 59 -15.14 -28.67 -5.12
CA ALA A 59 -14.15 -27.93 -5.90
C ALA A 59 -13.56 -26.76 -5.09
N TYR A 60 -14.37 -26.07 -4.30
CA TYR A 60 -13.90 -25.01 -3.40
C TYR A 60 -12.98 -25.58 -2.31
N ARG A 61 -13.38 -26.68 -1.67
CA ARG A 61 -12.52 -27.40 -0.70
C ARG A 61 -11.27 -27.95 -1.36
N GLY A 62 -11.37 -28.48 -2.57
CA GLY A 62 -10.26 -29.00 -3.37
C GLY A 62 -9.29 -27.89 -3.75
N PHE A 63 -9.77 -26.73 -4.17
CA PHE A 63 -8.98 -25.55 -4.45
C PHE A 63 -8.32 -25.00 -3.18
N TRP A 64 -9.04 -24.96 -2.06
CA TRP A 64 -8.50 -24.52 -0.78
C TRP A 64 -7.45 -25.51 -0.24
N TRP A 65 -7.69 -26.82 -0.35
CA TRP A 65 -6.72 -27.86 -0.01
C TRP A 65 -5.53 -27.86 -0.96
N PHE A 66 -5.75 -27.66 -2.26
CA PHE A 66 -4.70 -27.51 -3.26
C PHE A 66 -3.90 -26.24 -3.01
N ARG A 67 -4.50 -25.12 -2.60
CA ARG A 67 -3.80 -23.90 -2.20
C ARG A 67 -3.00 -24.10 -0.91
N ALA A 68 -3.57 -24.78 0.08
CA ALA A 68 -2.88 -25.14 1.31
C ALA A 68 -1.72 -26.13 1.08
N ARG A 69 -1.82 -26.97 0.04
CA ARG A 69 -0.81 -27.96 -0.34
C ARG A 69 0.19 -27.43 -1.38
N SER A 70 -0.20 -26.50 -2.24
CA SER A 70 0.65 -25.81 -3.21
C SER A 70 1.56 -24.80 -2.51
N ALA A 71 1.16 -24.27 -1.35
CA ALA A 71 2.09 -23.60 -0.45
C ALA A 71 3.27 -24.50 0.01
N ARG A 72 3.16 -25.84 -0.13
CA ARG A 72 4.26 -26.79 0.10
C ARG A 72 4.99 -27.19 -1.18
N PHE A 73 4.33 -27.18 -2.33
CA PHE A 73 4.99 -27.39 -3.61
C PHE A 73 5.58 -26.07 -4.08
N LYS A 74 6.89 -25.90 -3.87
CA LYS A 74 7.76 -24.89 -4.49
C LYS A 74 7.33 -24.62 -5.94
N MET A 75 6.39 -23.70 -6.17
CA MET A 75 6.27 -23.04 -7.46
C MET A 75 7.43 -22.06 -7.51
N GLN A 76 8.61 -22.60 -7.85
CA GLN A 76 9.76 -21.82 -8.31
C GLN A 76 9.41 -21.23 -9.68
N SER A 77 8.36 -20.40 -9.76
CA SER A 77 8.25 -19.51 -10.90
C SER A 77 9.43 -18.57 -10.79
N PRO A 78 10.32 -18.51 -11.80
CA PRO A 78 11.47 -17.61 -11.77
C PRO A 78 11.03 -16.15 -11.60
N LEU A 79 9.78 -15.83 -11.96
CA LEU A 79 9.23 -14.48 -11.90
C LEU A 79 8.47 -14.15 -10.61
N TYR A 80 8.24 -15.12 -9.69
CA TYR A 80 7.45 -14.86 -8.48
C TYR A 80 8.02 -13.69 -7.67
N LEU A 81 9.32 -13.71 -7.38
CA LEU A 81 9.94 -12.68 -6.57
C LEU A 81 10.05 -11.33 -7.28
N ARG A 82 10.21 -11.35 -8.62
CA ARG A 82 10.13 -10.13 -9.45
C ARG A 82 8.74 -9.51 -9.39
N THR A 83 7.67 -10.29 -9.53
CA THR A 83 6.29 -9.78 -9.39
C THR A 83 6.02 -9.29 -7.97
N LEU A 84 6.56 -9.95 -6.95
CA LEU A 84 6.45 -9.53 -5.56
C LEU A 84 7.14 -8.19 -5.33
N MET A 85 8.37 -8.03 -5.84
CA MET A 85 9.11 -6.77 -5.81
C MET A 85 8.34 -5.65 -6.51
N GLU A 86 7.90 -5.86 -7.75
CA GLU A 86 7.18 -4.83 -8.53
C GLU A 86 5.90 -4.38 -7.81
N ASN A 87 5.15 -5.31 -7.24
CA ASN A 87 3.96 -4.99 -6.43
C ASN A 87 4.33 -4.19 -5.18
N CYS A 88 5.40 -4.59 -4.47
CA CYS A 88 5.86 -3.87 -3.28
C CYS A 88 6.28 -2.45 -3.61
N LEU A 89 7.14 -2.28 -4.62
CA LEU A 89 7.67 -0.98 -5.05
C LEU A 89 6.53 -0.07 -5.52
N SER A 90 5.63 -0.58 -6.36
CA SER A 90 4.46 0.16 -6.85
C SER A 90 3.60 0.68 -5.69
N ARG A 91 3.34 -0.17 -4.69
CA ARG A 91 2.50 0.17 -3.53
C ARG A 91 3.18 1.10 -2.52
N THR A 92 4.44 0.84 -2.20
CA THR A 92 5.16 1.54 -1.12
C THR A 92 5.73 2.87 -1.60
N CYS A 93 6.35 2.89 -2.78
CA CYS A 93 7.09 4.05 -3.26
C CYS A 93 6.80 4.47 -4.71
N GLY A 94 5.94 3.76 -5.44
CA GLY A 94 5.72 4.02 -6.87
C GLY A 94 5.22 5.43 -7.16
N ALA A 95 4.43 6.00 -6.26
CA ALA A 95 3.91 7.34 -6.42
C ALA A 95 4.94 8.44 -6.09
N LEU A 96 5.86 8.17 -5.15
CA LEU A 96 7.04 9.02 -4.89
C LEU A 96 7.99 8.96 -6.09
N GLU A 97 8.30 7.76 -6.56
CA GLU A 97 9.14 7.50 -7.73
C GLU A 97 8.64 8.28 -8.95
N LYS A 98 7.34 8.20 -9.25
CA LYS A 98 6.75 8.92 -10.38
C LYS A 98 7.00 10.42 -10.29
N ARG A 99 6.91 11.01 -9.10
CA ARG A 99 7.16 12.45 -8.90
C ARG A 99 8.64 12.80 -9.02
N LEU A 100 9.53 12.01 -8.44
CA LEU A 100 10.98 12.22 -8.52
C LEU A 100 11.48 12.13 -9.97
N ASN A 101 10.88 11.26 -10.77
CA ASN A 101 11.24 11.07 -12.18
C ASN A 101 10.48 12.01 -13.14
N THR A 102 9.61 12.89 -12.64
CA THR A 102 8.90 13.85 -13.50
C THR A 102 9.83 15.01 -13.86
N PRO A 103 10.17 15.23 -15.15
CA PRO A 103 11.23 16.15 -15.55
C PRO A 103 10.99 17.63 -15.19
N GLU A 104 9.73 18.02 -14.96
CA GLU A 104 9.34 19.38 -14.60
C GLU A 104 9.10 19.57 -13.10
N ALA A 105 9.17 18.49 -12.30
CA ALA A 105 8.86 18.57 -10.88
C ALA A 105 10.06 19.07 -10.08
N SER A 106 9.98 20.33 -9.62
CA SER A 106 10.95 20.86 -8.65
C SER A 106 10.88 20.10 -7.32
N SER A 107 11.97 20.08 -6.55
CA SER A 107 11.97 19.51 -5.18
C SER A 107 10.87 20.11 -4.31
N VAL A 108 10.59 21.41 -4.46
CA VAL A 108 9.51 22.10 -3.76
C VAL A 108 8.14 21.51 -4.11
N THR A 109 7.91 21.21 -5.39
CA THR A 109 6.66 20.58 -5.85
C THR A 109 6.47 19.19 -5.26
N VAL A 110 7.53 18.38 -5.21
CA VAL A 110 7.50 17.05 -4.59
C VAL A 110 7.25 17.17 -3.08
N PHE A 111 7.96 18.08 -2.41
CA PHE A 111 7.83 18.30 -0.97
C PHE A 111 6.43 18.78 -0.58
N ASN A 112 5.82 19.70 -1.35
CA ASN A 112 4.46 20.15 -1.10
C ASN A 112 3.43 19.02 -1.19
N ALA A 113 3.66 18.03 -2.06
CA ALA A 113 2.81 16.84 -2.11
C ALA A 113 3.00 15.94 -0.88
N LEU A 114 4.24 15.77 -0.41
CA LEU A 114 4.53 15.06 0.85
C LEU A 114 3.84 15.72 2.05
N LEU A 115 3.93 17.04 2.14
CA LEU A 115 3.31 17.83 3.20
C LEU A 115 1.78 17.72 3.18
N LEU A 116 1.18 17.76 2.00
CA LEU A 116 -0.27 17.62 1.84
C LEU A 116 -0.76 16.25 2.29
N ASP A 117 -0.07 15.17 1.89
CA ASP A 117 -0.43 13.81 2.33
C ASP A 117 -0.20 13.63 3.84
N LYS A 118 0.87 14.21 4.41
CA LYS A 118 1.11 14.18 5.85
C LYS A 118 0.04 14.94 6.64
N LEU A 119 -0.40 16.09 6.14
CA LEU A 119 -1.51 16.85 6.69
C LEU A 119 -2.79 16.01 6.71
N MET A 120 -3.12 15.33 5.60
CA MET A 120 -4.30 14.46 5.54
C MET A 120 -4.19 13.26 6.49
N PHE A 121 -3.00 12.68 6.64
CA PHE A 121 -2.77 11.64 7.63
C PHE A 121 -3.03 12.13 9.06
N ILE A 122 -2.56 13.32 9.42
CA ILE A 122 -2.82 13.92 10.75
C ILE A 122 -4.32 14.22 10.93
N HIS A 123 -4.98 14.69 9.87
CA HIS A 123 -6.43 14.88 9.87
C HIS A 123 -7.19 13.59 10.22
N ASP A 124 -6.84 12.48 9.58
CA ASP A 124 -7.54 11.19 9.75
C ASP A 124 -7.20 10.50 11.08
N THR A 125 -6.08 10.85 11.72
CA THR A 125 -5.59 10.18 12.94
C THR A 125 -5.75 11.02 14.21
N ASP A 126 -5.29 12.27 14.21
CA ASP A 126 -5.22 13.11 15.41
C ASP A 126 -6.41 14.07 15.54
N CYS A 127 -6.99 14.53 14.43
CA CYS A 127 -8.06 15.54 14.44
C CYS A 127 -9.47 14.98 14.69
N MET A 128 -9.64 13.65 14.79
CA MET A 128 -10.95 12.99 14.87
C MET A 128 -11.86 13.50 16.01
N ARG A 129 -11.28 13.96 17.11
CA ARG A 129 -12.03 14.48 18.28
C ARG A 129 -12.10 16.01 18.35
N PHE A 130 -11.50 16.70 17.39
CA PHE A 130 -11.33 18.15 17.37
C PHE A 130 -12.00 18.73 16.12
N SER A 131 -13.33 18.81 16.18
CA SER A 131 -14.19 19.05 15.01
C SER A 131 -13.95 20.39 14.33
N ASP A 132 -13.52 21.43 15.06
CA ASP A 132 -13.17 22.74 14.52
C ASP A 132 -11.88 22.69 13.69
N VAL A 133 -10.84 21.98 14.17
CA VAL A 133 -9.60 21.76 13.41
C VAL A 133 -9.88 20.88 12.20
N ARG A 134 -10.69 19.83 12.38
CA ARG A 134 -11.10 18.94 11.29
C ARG A 134 -11.83 19.72 10.19
N ARG A 135 -12.84 20.52 10.55
CA ARG A 135 -13.59 21.37 9.62
C ARG A 135 -12.69 22.35 8.88
N GLN A 136 -11.72 23.00 9.54
CA GLN A 136 -10.80 23.90 8.85
C GLN A 136 -10.03 23.22 7.71
N ILE A 137 -9.65 21.95 7.90
CA ILE A 137 -8.97 21.14 6.90
C ILE A 137 -9.98 20.68 5.82
N GLU A 138 -11.15 20.16 6.21
CA GLU A 138 -12.20 19.73 5.27
C GLU A 138 -12.66 20.89 4.35
N ASP A 139 -12.96 22.04 4.95
CA ASP A 139 -13.44 23.26 4.28
C ASP A 139 -12.36 23.90 3.38
N SER A 140 -11.10 23.46 3.48
CA SER A 140 -10.05 23.91 2.58
C SER A 140 -10.23 23.49 1.13
N GLY A 141 -11.02 22.44 0.90
CA GLY A 141 -11.12 21.79 -0.41
C GLY A 141 -9.80 21.19 -0.90
N LEU A 142 -8.72 21.24 -0.09
CA LEU A 142 -7.50 20.51 -0.38
C LEU A 142 -7.78 19.04 -0.16
N ARG A 143 -7.33 18.22 -1.10
CA ARG A 143 -7.38 16.77 -0.99
C ARG A 143 -5.97 16.25 -1.07
N GLY A 144 -5.67 15.27 -0.23
CA GLY A 144 -4.48 14.44 -0.39
C GLY A 144 -4.46 13.84 -1.79
N THR A 145 -3.28 13.43 -2.21
CA THR A 145 -3.15 12.94 -3.58
C THR A 145 -3.75 11.53 -3.67
N SER A 146 -4.64 11.29 -4.64
CA SER A 146 -5.32 9.99 -4.78
C SER A 146 -4.31 8.86 -5.04
N GLY A 147 -4.39 7.79 -4.24
CA GLY A 147 -3.49 6.64 -4.37
C GLY A 147 -2.10 6.84 -3.77
N LEU A 148 -1.90 7.88 -2.95
CA LEU A 148 -0.63 8.15 -2.30
C LEU A 148 -0.68 7.90 -0.79
N SER A 149 0.25 7.07 -0.33
CA SER A 149 0.57 6.85 1.08
C SER A 149 1.91 7.51 1.42
N LEU A 150 2.16 8.73 0.92
CA LEU A 150 3.47 9.36 1.11
C LEU A 150 3.74 9.81 2.56
N ALA A 151 2.71 9.81 3.40
CA ALA A 151 2.85 10.12 4.82
C ALA A 151 3.90 9.23 5.52
N ALA A 152 4.14 8.03 4.99
CA ALA A 152 5.15 7.09 5.50
C ALA A 152 6.58 7.63 5.41
N PHE A 153 6.92 8.48 4.43
CA PHE A 153 8.28 9.01 4.20
C PHE A 153 8.70 10.14 5.16
N LEU A 154 7.76 10.61 5.99
CA LEU A 154 7.96 11.68 6.96
C LEU A 154 7.67 11.17 8.37
N THR A 155 8.14 9.96 8.68
CA THR A 155 7.82 9.25 9.93
C THR A 155 9.03 9.21 10.84
N SER A 156 8.82 9.39 12.14
CA SER A 156 9.87 9.21 13.14
C SER A 156 10.32 7.74 13.22
N GLY A 157 11.56 7.48 13.63
CA GLY A 157 12.03 6.11 13.84
C GLY A 157 11.14 5.32 14.81
N SER A 158 10.67 5.96 15.89
CA SER A 158 9.76 5.34 16.86
C SER A 158 8.37 5.02 16.32
N ASP A 159 7.87 5.80 15.36
CA ASP A 159 6.57 5.53 14.74
C ASP A 159 6.68 4.48 13.64
N TYR A 160 7.83 4.39 12.96
CA TYR A 160 8.11 3.32 12.01
C TYR A 160 8.07 1.94 12.68
N GLU A 161 8.67 1.78 13.87
CA GLU A 161 8.67 0.49 14.59
C GLU A 161 7.27 -0.01 14.98
N LYS A 162 6.27 0.87 15.00
CA LYS A 162 4.86 0.50 15.27
C LYS A 162 4.13 0.04 14.01
N GLN A 163 4.68 0.28 12.83
CA GLN A 163 4.06 -0.09 11.57
C GLN A 163 4.37 -1.54 11.22
N GLU A 164 3.39 -2.23 10.65
CA GLU A 164 3.64 -3.54 10.07
C GLU A 164 4.52 -3.38 8.82
N LEU A 165 5.48 -4.30 8.65
CA LEU A 165 6.23 -4.39 7.41
C LEU A 165 5.29 -4.64 6.22
N PRO A 166 5.62 -4.11 5.03
CA PRO A 166 4.91 -4.43 3.81
C PRO A 166 4.76 -5.94 3.66
N GLU A 167 3.56 -6.38 3.30
CA GLU A 167 3.22 -7.81 3.14
C GLU A 167 4.23 -8.56 2.26
N GLU A 168 4.75 -7.92 1.22
CA GLU A 168 5.77 -8.53 0.36
C GLU A 168 7.07 -8.80 1.10
N ILE A 169 7.53 -7.86 1.94
CA ILE A 169 8.71 -8.08 2.78
C ILE A 169 8.44 -9.21 3.77
N ARG A 170 7.24 -9.28 4.36
CA ARG A 170 6.85 -10.41 5.25
C ARG A 170 6.90 -11.75 4.53
N GLN A 171 6.44 -11.82 3.27
CA GLN A 171 6.54 -13.05 2.48
C GLN A 171 8.00 -13.46 2.23
N VAL A 172 8.91 -12.51 2.03
CA VAL A 172 10.35 -12.81 1.92
C VAL A 172 10.93 -13.30 3.24
N VAL A 173 10.52 -12.72 4.39
CA VAL A 173 10.89 -13.22 5.72
C VAL A 173 10.46 -14.68 5.87
N ASP A 174 9.20 -14.97 5.58
CA ASP A 174 8.64 -16.33 5.61
C ASP A 174 9.43 -17.30 4.71
N MET A 175 9.88 -16.85 3.53
CA MET A 175 10.70 -17.67 2.63
C MET A 175 12.09 -17.94 3.21
N ALA A 176 12.72 -16.94 3.84
CA ALA A 176 14.02 -17.09 4.48
C ALA A 176 13.93 -18.12 5.63
N ASP A 177 12.91 -18.00 6.48
CA ASP A 177 12.65 -18.89 7.61
C ASP A 177 12.38 -20.34 7.17
N ARG A 178 11.73 -20.52 6.02
CA ARG A 178 11.41 -21.85 5.44
C ARG A 178 12.57 -22.50 4.68
N GLY A 179 13.78 -21.95 4.75
CA GLY A 179 15.00 -22.61 4.28
C GLY A 179 15.78 -21.89 3.17
N TRP A 180 15.48 -20.64 2.87
CA TRP A 180 16.32 -19.77 2.03
C TRP A 180 17.25 -18.91 2.89
N LYS A 181 18.17 -19.55 3.64
CA LYS A 181 19.07 -18.86 4.57
C LYS A 181 19.96 -17.80 3.90
N ASP A 182 20.28 -17.98 2.62
CA ASP A 182 21.07 -17.01 1.84
C ASP A 182 20.37 -15.65 1.71
N PHE A 183 19.07 -15.57 1.98
CA PHE A 183 18.32 -14.31 1.98
C PHE A 183 18.54 -13.48 3.23
N LEU A 184 18.96 -14.07 4.36
CA LEU A 184 19.07 -13.37 5.64
C LEU A 184 19.86 -12.04 5.56
N PRO A 185 21.11 -12.01 5.05
CA PRO A 185 21.85 -10.74 4.96
C PRO A 185 21.20 -9.73 4.01
N LEU A 186 20.57 -10.18 2.92
CA LEU A 186 19.88 -9.30 1.98
C LEU A 186 18.56 -8.78 2.54
N LEU A 187 17.88 -9.58 3.35
CA LEU A 187 16.63 -9.23 4.03
C LEU A 187 16.87 -8.17 5.11
N ASP A 188 17.97 -8.28 5.86
CA ASP A 188 18.37 -7.25 6.82
C ASP A 188 18.69 -5.94 6.12
N ASN A 189 19.42 -6.00 4.99
CA ASN A 189 19.66 -4.82 4.15
C ASN A 189 18.35 -4.23 3.58
N LEU A 190 17.41 -5.08 3.14
CA LEU A 190 16.11 -4.63 2.64
C LEU A 190 15.30 -3.91 3.72
N LYS A 191 15.23 -4.49 4.92
CA LYS A 191 14.53 -3.88 6.07
C LYS A 191 15.19 -2.57 6.48
N ALA A 192 16.53 -2.52 6.48
CA ALA A 192 17.29 -1.30 6.76
C ALA A 192 17.01 -0.22 5.71
N ALA A 193 17.08 -0.55 4.43
CA ALA A 193 16.82 0.39 3.34
C ALA A 193 15.37 0.90 3.36
N HIS A 194 14.39 0.03 3.65
CA HIS A 194 13.00 0.45 3.82
C HIS A 194 12.83 1.39 5.02
N ARG A 195 13.45 1.08 6.15
CA ARG A 195 13.45 1.93 7.35
C ARG A 195 14.06 3.29 7.05
N GLU A 196 15.27 3.32 6.48
CA GLU A 196 15.96 4.55 6.13
C GLU A 196 15.15 5.40 5.16
N MET A 197 14.51 4.79 4.17
CA MET A 197 13.63 5.50 3.23
C MET A 197 12.43 6.15 3.94
N CYS A 198 11.79 5.44 4.89
CA CYS A 198 10.64 5.97 5.63
C CYS A 198 11.03 6.99 6.72
N THR A 199 12.22 6.86 7.31
CA THR A 199 12.66 7.67 8.46
C THR A 199 13.72 8.71 8.09
N HIS A 200 14.07 8.87 6.80
CA HIS A 200 15.13 9.79 6.35
C HIS A 200 14.91 11.22 6.83
N ALA A 201 13.67 11.69 6.78
CA ALA A 201 13.30 13.03 7.21
C ALA A 201 13.40 13.23 8.73
N GLY A 202 13.43 12.15 9.51
CA GLY A 202 13.11 12.19 10.93
C GLY A 202 11.66 12.59 11.17
N ASP A 203 11.39 13.19 12.34
CA ASP A 203 10.10 13.83 12.58
C ASP A 203 10.05 15.13 11.78
N ILE A 204 9.07 15.24 10.87
CA ILE A 204 8.83 16.47 10.10
C ILE A 204 8.61 17.68 11.01
N LEU A 205 8.14 17.45 12.24
CA LEU A 205 7.99 18.49 13.26
C LEU A 205 9.31 19.06 13.76
N ASP A 206 10.45 18.42 13.52
CA ASP A 206 11.76 18.95 13.89
C ASP A 206 12.38 19.75 12.73
N LEU A 207 12.07 19.38 11.48
CA LEU A 207 12.42 20.16 10.30
C LEU A 207 11.56 21.42 10.17
N LEU A 208 10.27 21.29 10.46
CA LEU A 208 9.28 22.35 10.41
C LEU A 208 8.56 22.46 11.76
N PRO A 209 9.24 22.93 12.82
CA PRO A 209 8.62 23.09 14.12
C PRO A 209 7.44 24.06 14.07
N PRO A 210 6.27 23.65 14.59
CA PRO A 210 5.15 24.55 14.75
C PRO A 210 5.43 25.56 15.87
N ASP A 211 4.80 26.73 15.79
CA ASP A 211 4.97 27.77 16.82
C ASP A 211 4.53 27.26 18.20
N PRO A 212 5.43 27.20 19.21
CA PRO A 212 5.11 26.67 20.53
C PRO A 212 4.00 27.47 21.23
N LYS A 213 3.87 28.78 20.95
CA LYS A 213 2.79 29.60 21.51
C LYS A 213 1.44 29.19 20.94
N LYS A 214 1.37 28.90 19.63
CA LYS A 214 0.14 28.43 19.00
C LYS A 214 -0.22 27.01 19.42
N VAL A 215 0.79 26.15 19.66
CA VAL A 215 0.58 24.82 20.24
C VAL A 215 -0.09 24.92 21.61
N GLU A 216 0.42 25.77 22.50
CA GLU A 216 -0.19 25.94 23.81
C GLU A 216 -1.57 26.60 23.73
N GLN A 217 -1.75 27.58 22.84
CA GLN A 217 -3.05 28.18 22.58
C GLN A 217 -4.08 27.17 22.07
N LEU A 218 -3.68 26.25 21.19
CA LEU A 218 -4.54 25.16 20.73
C LEU A 218 -4.95 24.26 21.90
N ARG A 219 -4.01 23.92 22.78
CA ARG A 219 -4.30 23.10 23.96
C ARG A 219 -5.25 23.81 24.92
N SER A 220 -5.01 25.09 25.21
CA SER A 220 -5.82 25.88 26.14
C SER A 220 -7.25 26.08 25.63
N ARG A 221 -7.46 26.06 24.29
CA ARG A 221 -8.79 26.12 23.68
C ARG A 221 -9.69 24.94 24.11
N TYR A 222 -9.12 23.77 24.36
CA TYR A 222 -9.86 22.55 24.75
C TYR A 222 -9.77 22.30 26.25
N ARG A 223 -10.33 23.20 27.06
CA ARG A 223 -10.23 23.17 28.53
C ARG A 223 -10.60 21.83 29.18
N TYR A 224 -11.65 21.18 28.72
CA TYR A 224 -12.18 19.96 29.36
C TYR A 224 -11.48 18.67 28.92
N ARG A 225 -10.86 18.66 27.74
CA ARG A 225 -10.15 17.49 27.21
C ARG A 225 -9.05 17.94 26.25
N PRO A 226 -7.97 18.52 26.78
CA PRO A 226 -6.90 19.05 25.94
C PRO A 226 -6.18 17.91 25.19
N PRO A 227 -5.73 18.13 23.95
CA PRO A 227 -4.81 17.21 23.31
C PRO A 227 -3.51 17.09 24.11
N SER A 228 -2.85 15.93 24.01
CA SER A 228 -1.49 15.78 24.50
C SER A 228 -0.56 16.77 23.79
N VAL A 229 0.57 17.12 24.40
CA VAL A 229 1.54 18.07 23.83
C VAL A 229 1.96 17.64 22.41
N GLU A 230 2.30 16.38 22.23
CA GLU A 230 2.72 15.82 20.96
C GLU A 230 1.61 15.86 19.90
N ARG A 231 0.36 15.51 20.28
CA ARG A 231 -0.79 15.60 19.38
C ARG A 231 -1.06 17.05 18.98
N ALA A 232 -0.97 17.97 19.93
CA ALA A 232 -1.15 19.40 19.66
C ALA A 232 -0.09 19.95 18.72
N ARG A 233 1.17 19.50 18.84
CA ARG A 233 2.24 19.81 17.88
C ARG A 233 1.88 19.33 16.47
N ARG A 234 1.47 18.07 16.31
CA ARG A 234 1.04 17.53 15.01
C ARG A 234 -0.15 18.28 14.41
N MET A 235 -1.17 18.55 15.21
CA MET A 235 -2.35 19.32 14.77
C MET A 235 -1.98 20.75 14.36
N MET A 236 -1.12 21.44 15.12
CA MET A 236 -0.67 22.78 14.74
C MET A 236 0.19 22.78 13.50
N PHE A 237 1.09 21.81 13.35
CA PHE A 237 1.84 21.64 12.12
C PHE A 237 0.91 21.46 10.92
N ALA A 238 -0.15 20.65 11.04
CA ALA A 238 -1.14 20.47 9.99
C ALA A 238 -1.84 21.80 9.63
N LEU A 239 -2.22 22.61 10.62
CA LEU A 239 -2.84 23.92 10.40
C LEU A 239 -1.89 24.94 9.76
N GLU A 240 -0.63 25.00 10.20
CA GLU A 240 0.36 25.90 9.60
C GLU A 240 0.73 25.48 8.18
N THR A 241 0.87 24.17 7.95
CA THR A 241 1.07 23.59 6.61
C THR A 241 -0.12 23.90 5.71
N LEU A 242 -1.35 23.81 6.22
CA LEU A 242 -2.56 24.18 5.50
C LEU A 242 -2.51 25.66 5.05
N THR A 243 -2.16 26.56 5.97
CA THR A 243 -2.02 27.99 5.67
C THR A 243 -0.97 28.23 4.60
N TYR A 244 0.20 27.58 4.72
CA TYR A 244 1.28 27.68 3.75
C TYR A 244 0.85 27.20 2.34
N ILE A 245 0.27 26.00 2.23
CA ILE A 245 -0.17 25.43 0.94
C ILE A 245 -1.26 26.30 0.29
N ARG A 246 -2.20 26.84 1.08
CA ARG A 246 -3.18 27.81 0.58
C ARG A 246 -2.50 29.09 0.07
N ALA A 247 -1.54 29.61 0.82
CA ALA A 247 -0.82 30.82 0.42
C ALA A 247 -0.07 30.63 -0.91
N ILE A 248 0.54 29.44 -1.14
CA ILE A 248 1.20 29.11 -2.42
C ILE A 248 0.19 29.19 -3.56
N ARG A 249 -0.98 28.56 -3.39
CA ARG A 249 -2.05 28.55 -4.40
C ARG A 249 -2.49 29.96 -4.82
N HIS A 250 -2.49 30.90 -3.87
CA HIS A 250 -2.89 32.29 -4.09
C HIS A 250 -1.72 33.25 -4.36
N LYS A 251 -0.49 32.74 -4.49
CA LYS A 251 0.75 33.54 -4.64
C LYS A 251 0.96 34.60 -3.56
N ASN A 252 0.44 34.35 -2.35
CA ASN A 252 0.48 35.27 -1.21
C ASN A 252 1.34 34.71 -0.06
N VAL A 253 2.40 33.98 -0.38
CA VAL A 253 3.28 33.35 0.62
C VAL A 253 4.23 34.39 1.19
N ASN A 254 4.40 34.38 2.51
CA ASN A 254 5.45 35.14 3.17
C ASN A 254 6.83 34.66 2.65
N PRO A 255 7.69 35.56 2.13
CA PRO A 255 8.99 35.18 1.59
C PRO A 255 9.90 34.42 2.57
N MET A 256 9.80 34.69 3.87
CA MET A 256 10.56 33.96 4.88
C MET A 256 10.08 32.51 5.04
N ASP A 257 8.77 32.31 5.06
CA ASP A 257 8.18 30.96 5.14
C ASP A 257 8.53 30.19 3.87
N GLN A 258 8.41 30.82 2.69
CA GLN A 258 8.80 30.20 1.43
C GLN A 258 10.26 29.72 1.46
N ARG A 259 11.22 30.58 1.86
CA ARG A 259 12.64 30.20 1.95
C ARG A 259 12.88 29.03 2.90
N ARG A 260 12.17 28.99 4.04
CA ARG A 260 12.28 27.91 5.02
C ARG A 260 11.83 26.57 4.43
N TYR A 261 10.67 26.55 3.77
CA TYR A 261 10.15 25.32 3.14
C TYR A 261 10.99 24.89 1.93
N ASP A 262 11.46 25.84 1.12
CA ASP A 262 12.30 25.57 -0.04
C ASP A 262 13.67 24.99 0.38
N ALA A 263 14.26 25.49 1.47
CA ALA A 263 15.50 24.95 2.02
C ALA A 263 15.33 23.50 2.52
N VAL A 264 14.23 23.21 3.20
CA VAL A 264 13.92 21.83 3.61
C VAL A 264 13.73 20.95 2.37
N ALA A 265 12.96 21.40 1.36
CA ALA A 265 12.75 20.65 0.12
C ALA A 265 14.06 20.37 -0.64
N ALA A 266 14.95 21.36 -0.71
CA ALA A 266 16.23 21.24 -1.41
C ALA A 266 17.16 20.20 -0.76
N SER A 267 17.09 20.03 0.56
CA SER A 267 17.88 19.01 1.28
C SER A 267 17.21 17.64 1.31
N LEU A 268 15.91 17.60 1.59
CA LEU A 268 15.17 16.36 1.85
C LEU A 268 14.97 15.53 0.57
N ILE A 269 14.57 16.18 -0.52
CA ILE A 269 14.13 15.47 -1.72
C ILE A 269 15.26 14.70 -2.43
N PRO A 270 16.47 15.27 -2.61
CA PRO A 270 17.59 14.50 -3.16
C PRO A 270 17.95 13.30 -2.29
N GLY A 271 18.01 13.49 -0.96
CA GLY A 271 18.28 12.39 -0.04
C GLY A 271 17.22 11.29 -0.15
N LEU A 272 15.93 11.65 -0.21
CA LEU A 272 14.85 10.70 -0.38
C LEU A 272 14.98 9.91 -1.71
N ALA A 273 15.44 10.54 -2.79
CA ALA A 273 15.71 9.87 -4.06
C ALA A 273 16.83 8.82 -3.95
N ASP A 274 17.91 9.15 -3.25
CA ASP A 274 19.02 8.21 -3.01
C ASP A 274 18.57 6.98 -2.21
N ARG A 275 17.73 7.18 -1.18
CA ARG A 275 17.24 6.07 -0.33
C ARG A 275 16.20 5.23 -1.07
N LEU A 276 15.39 5.84 -1.91
CA LEU A 276 14.52 5.11 -2.83
C LEU A 276 15.34 4.21 -3.78
N ALA A 277 16.44 4.71 -4.33
CA ALA A 277 17.34 3.92 -5.16
C ALA A 277 17.97 2.77 -4.37
N ALA A 278 18.44 3.02 -3.14
CA ALA A 278 18.97 1.99 -2.25
C ALA A 278 17.94 0.90 -1.93
N TYR A 279 16.68 1.28 -1.65
CA TYR A 279 15.59 0.34 -1.40
C TYR A 279 15.27 -0.54 -2.62
N LYS A 280 15.24 0.04 -3.82
CA LYS A 280 15.09 -0.73 -5.07
C LYS A 280 16.25 -1.69 -5.29
N ASN A 281 17.48 -1.24 -5.06
CA ASN A 281 18.68 -2.08 -5.21
C ASN A 281 18.67 -3.23 -4.20
N ALA A 282 18.24 -3.00 -2.97
CA ALA A 282 18.10 -4.05 -1.97
C ALA A 282 17.05 -5.10 -2.37
N TRP A 283 15.92 -4.67 -2.92
CA TRP A 283 14.93 -5.57 -3.52
C TRP A 283 15.50 -6.37 -4.70
N GLN A 284 16.18 -5.68 -5.62
CA GLN A 284 16.77 -6.30 -6.80
C GLN A 284 17.80 -7.37 -6.42
N ALA A 285 18.62 -7.14 -5.39
CA ALA A 285 19.59 -8.11 -4.92
C ALA A 285 18.95 -9.44 -4.47
N ILE A 286 17.77 -9.38 -3.84
CA ILE A 286 17.04 -10.58 -3.42
C ILE A 286 16.46 -11.29 -4.65
N VAL A 287 15.88 -10.54 -5.59
CA VAL A 287 15.37 -11.09 -6.86
C VAL A 287 16.49 -11.77 -7.65
N ASP A 288 17.63 -11.11 -7.80
CA ASP A 288 18.79 -11.64 -8.53
C ASP A 288 19.31 -12.93 -7.88
N LEU A 289 19.37 -12.98 -6.55
CA LEU A 289 19.78 -14.19 -5.84
C LEU A 289 18.78 -15.33 -6.03
N TYR A 290 17.49 -15.04 -6.08
CA TYR A 290 16.44 -16.01 -6.32
C TYR A 290 16.44 -16.56 -7.76
N GLU A 291 16.67 -15.67 -8.74
CA GLU A 291 16.68 -16.00 -10.17
C GLU A 291 17.98 -16.66 -10.62
N ARG A 292 19.07 -16.54 -9.85
CA ARG A 292 20.33 -17.24 -10.16
C ARG A 292 20.11 -18.75 -10.27
N PRO A 293 20.60 -19.39 -11.35
CA PRO A 293 20.59 -20.84 -11.45
C PRO A 293 21.44 -21.40 -10.30
N ARG A 294 20.81 -22.16 -9.41
CA ARG A 294 21.54 -22.83 -8.33
C ARG A 294 22.39 -23.94 -8.94
N PRO A 295 23.72 -23.94 -8.73
CA PRO A 295 24.55 -25.06 -9.16
C PRO A 295 24.12 -26.32 -8.38
N GLY A 296 23.63 -27.34 -9.09
CA GLY A 296 23.41 -28.68 -8.53
C GLY A 296 22.03 -28.97 -7.96
N LYS A 297 21.00 -28.97 -8.81
CA LYS A 297 19.85 -29.87 -8.66
C LYS A 297 19.57 -30.57 -9.98
#